data_AF-A0A8J2U6B8-F1
#
_entry.id   AF-A0A8J2U6B8-F1
#
_cell.length_a   1.000
_cell.length_b   1.000
_cell.length_c   1.000
_cell.angle_alpha   90.00
_cell.angle_beta   90.00
_cell.angle_gamma   90.00
#
_symmetry.space_group_name_H-M   'P 1'
#
loop_
_entity.id
_entity.type
_entity.pdbx_description
1 polymer ?
#
loop_
_entity_poly.entity_id
_entity_poly.type
_entity_poly.pdbx_seq_one_letter_code
_entity_poly.pdbx_strand_id
1 'polypeptide(L)' 'MAETWNKRERERSKRQKRKEKLEKKLDRKQNKGHHEWTDMLAYVDENGNLSSTPSDRPQ' A
#
# COMPACT_ATOMS: atom_id res chain seq x y z
N MET A 1 -18.20 -20.32 35.53
CA MET A 1 -17.58 -20.23 34.19
C MET A 1 -16.25 -19.51 34.30
N ALA A 2 -15.15 -20.25 34.50
CA ALA A 2 -13.83 -19.67 34.55
C ALA A 2 -13.33 -19.49 33.11
N GLU A 3 -13.45 -18.28 32.55
CA GLU A 3 -12.74 -17.97 31.32
C GLU A 3 -11.24 -18.05 31.60
N THR A 4 -10.61 -19.07 31.04
CA THR A 4 -9.19 -19.31 31.24
C THR A 4 -8.41 -18.11 30.68
N TRP A 5 -7.38 -17.67 31.41
CA TRP A 5 -6.49 -16.57 31.02
C TRP A 5 -6.06 -16.66 29.53
N ASN A 6 -5.82 -17.89 29.08
CA ASN A 6 -5.44 -18.21 27.70
C ASN A 6 -6.50 -17.79 26.66
N LYS A 7 -7.80 -17.94 26.96
CA LYS A 7 -8.89 -17.48 26.08
C LYS A 7 -8.93 -15.96 25.98
N ARG A 8 -8.77 -15.26 27.11
CA ARG A 8 -8.76 -13.79 27.19
C ARG A 8 -7.57 -13.19 26.42
N GLU A 9 -6.39 -13.77 26.57
CA GLU A 9 -5.16 -13.39 25.85
C GLU A 9 -5.31 -13.57 24.34
N ARG A 10 -5.85 -14.71 23.87
CA ARG A 10 -6.09 -14.95 22.44
C ARG A 10 -7.05 -13.94 21.83
N GLU A 11 -8.16 -13.64 22.51
CA GLU A 11 -9.13 -12.64 22.05
C GLU A 11 -8.54 -11.22 22.01
N ARG A 12 -7.69 -10.88 23.00
CA ARG A 12 -6.94 -9.62 23.01
C ARG A 12 -5.99 -9.51 21.82
N SER A 13 -5.21 -10.57 21.55
CA SER A 13 -4.29 -10.62 20.41
C SER A 13 -5.01 -10.51 19.07
N LYS A 14 -6.13 -11.22 18.88
CA LYS A 14 -6.95 -11.10 17.67
C LYS A 14 -7.49 -9.68 17.48
N ARG A 15 -7.94 -9.04 18.55
CA ARG A 15 -8.43 -7.65 18.52
C ARG A 15 -7.32 -6.68 18.15
N GLN A 16 -6.12 -6.84 18.71
CA GLN A 16 -4.93 -6.04 18.37
C GLN A 16 -4.60 -6.16 16.88
N LYS A 17 -4.48 -7.40 16.37
CA LYS A 17 -4.16 -7.67 14.96
C LYS A 17 -5.21 -7.11 14.00
N ARG A 18 -6.49 -7.12 14.37
CA ARG A 18 -7.56 -6.50 13.57
C ARG A 18 -7.42 -4.98 13.52
N LYS A 19 -7.09 -4.34 14.65
CA LYS A 19 -6.85 -2.88 14.72
C LYS A 19 -5.65 -2.48 13.85
N GLU A 20 -4.50 -3.14 14.00
CA GLU A 20 -3.31 -2.91 13.17
C GLU A 20 -3.61 -3.08 11.67
N LYS A 21 -4.34 -4.14 11.29
CA LYS A 21 -4.70 -4.37 9.88
C LYS A 21 -5.58 -3.26 9.32
N LEU A 22 -6.51 -2.73 10.12
CA LEU A 22 -7.39 -1.63 9.73
C LEU A 22 -6.59 -0.33 9.61
N GLU A 23 -5.73 -0.04 10.57
CA GLU A 23 -4.84 1.12 10.55
C GLU A 23 -3.91 1.09 9.34
N LYS A 24 -3.21 -0.02 9.08
CA LYS A 24 -2.39 -0.21 7.88
C LYS A 24 -3.20 -0.12 6.57
N LYS A 25 -4.50 -0.43 6.60
CA LYS A 25 -5.38 -0.28 5.43
C LYS A 25 -5.79 1.18 5.24
N LEU A 26 -6.04 1.92 6.32
CA LEU A 26 -6.34 3.35 6.28
C LEU A 26 -5.12 4.16 5.88
N ASP A 27 -3.96 3.84 6.45
CA ASP A 27 -2.67 4.44 6.08
C ASP A 27 -2.38 4.26 4.58
N ARG A 28 -2.50 3.04 4.05
CA ARG A 28 -2.40 2.79 2.60
C ARG A 28 -3.47 3.50 1.75
N LYS A 29 -4.61 3.87 2.33
CA LYS A 29 -5.67 4.61 1.64
C LYS A 29 -5.44 6.12 1.70
N GLN A 30 -4.86 6.63 2.78
CA GLN A 30 -4.53 8.04 2.99
C GLN A 30 -3.23 8.42 2.27
N ASN A 31 -2.19 7.59 2.41
CA ASN A 31 -0.93 7.66 1.67
C ASN A 31 -1.03 7.11 0.24
N LYS A 32 -2.25 6.92 -0.27
CA LYS A 32 -2.52 6.61 -1.67
C LYS A 32 -2.37 7.87 -2.55
N GLY A 33 -1.49 8.79 -2.16
CA GLY A 33 -1.17 9.97 -2.94
C GLY A 33 -0.45 9.55 -4.22
N HIS A 34 -0.95 10.03 -5.35
CA HIS A 34 -0.37 9.94 -6.71
C HIS A 34 0.59 8.77 -6.93
N HIS A 35 0.07 7.56 -6.74
CA HIS A 35 0.65 6.34 -7.29
C HIS A 35 -0.36 5.86 -8.32
N GLU A 36 -0.70 6.73 -9.26
CA GLU A 36 -1.41 6.30 -10.45
C GLU A 36 -0.46 5.38 -11.22
N TRP A 37 -0.98 4.31 -11.81
CA TRP A 37 -0.14 3.32 -12.49
C TRP A 37 0.79 3.96 -13.54
N THR A 38 0.33 5.04 -14.15
CA THR A 38 1.07 5.90 -15.09
C THR A 38 2.27 6.61 -14.47
N ASP A 39 2.23 6.99 -13.19
CA ASP A 39 3.33 7.66 -12.48
C ASP A 39 4.50 6.71 -12.18
N MET A 40 4.25 5.39 -12.26
CA MET A 40 5.29 4.36 -12.14
C MET A 40 5.84 3.92 -13.51
N LEU A 41 5.26 4.37 -14.62
CA LEU A 41 5.76 4.08 -15.96
C LEU A 41 6.81 5.12 -16.35
N ALA A 42 8.05 4.66 -16.48
CA ALA A 42 9.12 5.46 -17.09
C ALA A 42 9.27 5.06 -18.56
N TYR A 43 9.32 6.06 -19.44
CA TYR A 43 9.58 5.84 -20.87
C TYR A 43 11.09 5.79 -21.11
N VAL A 44 11.54 4.91 -21.99
CA VAL A 44 12.95 4.79 -22.36
C VAL A 44 13.14 5.39 -23.75
N ASP A 45 14.08 6.33 -23.88
CA ASP A 45 14.45 6.93 -25.17
C ASP A 45 15.41 6.03 -25.98
N GLU A 46 15.71 6.43 -27.21
CA GLU A 46 16.56 5.68 -28.16
C GLU A 46 18.01 5.52 -27.69
N ASN A 47 18.39 6.23 -26.63
CA ASN A 47 19.70 6.21 -26.01
C ASN A 47 19.70 5.46 -24.66
N GLY A 48 18.57 4.87 -24.26
CA GLY A 48 18.44 4.06 -23.04
C GLY A 48 18.21 4.87 -21.76
N ASN A 49 17.90 6.16 -21.85
CA ASN A 49 17.65 7.00 -20.68
C ASN A 49 16.16 6.98 -20.29
N LEU A 50 15.89 7.00 -18.98
CA LEU A 50 14.54 7.05 -18.41
C LEU A 50 14.03 8.51 -18.46
N SER A 51 12.92 8.74 -19.18
CA SER A 51 12.23 10.03 -19.27
C SER A 51 10.84 9.96 -18.60
N SER A 52 10.49 11.02 -17.87
CA SER A 52 9.23 11.17 -17.13
C SER A 52 8.13 11.86 -17.95
N THR A 53 8.40 12.21 -19.21
CA THR A 53 7.42 12.79 -20.13
C THR A 53 6.95 11.75 -21.14
N PRO A 54 5.63 11.57 -21.36
CA PRO A 54 5.16 10.84 -22.51
C PRO A 54 5.71 11.58 -23.74
N SER A 55 6.53 10.90 -24.52
CA SER A 55 7.09 11.47 -25.74
C SER A 55 5.91 11.93 -26.61
N ASP A 56 5.75 13.25 -26.74
CA ASP A 56 4.89 13.86 -27.73
C ASP A 56 5.47 13.48 -29.09
N ARG A 57 5.09 12.31 -29.60
CA ARG A 57 5.42 11.88 -30.98
C ARG A 57 4.19 12.13 -31.85
N PRO A 58 4.10 13.27 -32.54
CA PRO A 58 3.62 13.25 -33.91
C PRO A 58 4.77 12.75 -34.80
N GLN A 59 4.75 11.47 -35.14
CA GLN A 59 5.46 10.88 -36.29
C GLN A 59 4.49 9.94 -37.00
#